data_AF-A0A4Y3NP56-F1
#
_entry.id   AF-A0A4Y3NP56-F1
#
_cell.length_a   1.000
_cell.length_b   1.000
_cell.length_c   1.000
_cell.angle_alpha   90.00
_cell.angle_beta   90.00
_cell.angle_gamma   90.00
#
_symmetry.space_group_name_H-M   'P 1'
#
loop_
_entity.id
_entity.type
_entity.pdbx_description
1 polymer ?
#
loop_
_entity_poly.entity_id
_entity_poly.type
_entity_poly.pdbx_seq_one_letter_code
_entity_poly.pdbx_strand_id
1 'polypeptide(L)'
;MVQLHAAATGLPVSRPTVDVDIVLHIETGAATTAAVSAVLNGLGYTLEESISHDAPAHRFLRGKQQIDVMVADHLPPAKIPTLGGRKPFQVSGGTQALQRTVNCRMTVDNDQPVLISIPNALGALVLKGAAYREDSRDRGRHLDDAVVLCATIRTPLVTAAQMKGSDRSRVLSLHKELANPGHRSWQLLDPADRTPATDALRILAANHSLPPANRLKSG
;
A
#
# COMPACT_ATOMS: atom_id res chain seq x y z
N MET A 1 -1.48 -4.13 -5.26
CA MET A 1 -2.67 -3.84 -4.42
C MET A 1 -3.65 -2.84 -5.04
N VAL A 2 -3.21 -1.69 -5.59
CA VAL A 2 -4.12 -0.64 -6.11
C VAL A 2 -5.02 -1.17 -7.23
N GLN A 3 -4.42 -1.82 -8.24
CA GLN A 3 -5.16 -2.43 -9.35
C GLN A 3 -6.15 -3.50 -8.90
N LEU A 4 -5.80 -4.28 -7.87
CA LEU A 4 -6.69 -5.32 -7.34
C LEU A 4 -7.92 -4.69 -6.69
N HIS A 5 -7.77 -3.57 -5.95
CA HIS A 5 -8.92 -2.82 -5.42
C HIS A 5 -9.74 -2.15 -6.52
N ALA A 6 -9.09 -1.60 -7.54
CA ALA A 6 -9.78 -1.02 -8.69
C ALA A 6 -10.62 -2.07 -9.43
N ALA A 7 -9.99 -3.19 -9.81
CA ALA A 7 -10.66 -4.30 -10.49
C ALA A 7 -11.81 -4.89 -9.66
N ALA A 8 -11.60 -5.10 -8.35
CA ALA A 8 -12.64 -5.63 -7.46
C ALA A 8 -13.87 -4.71 -7.32
N THR A 9 -13.73 -3.42 -7.63
CA THR A 9 -14.82 -2.43 -7.57
C THR A 9 -15.34 -2.04 -8.96
N GLY A 10 -14.85 -2.68 -10.02
CA GLY A 10 -15.24 -2.41 -11.41
C GLY A 10 -14.65 -1.12 -11.99
N LEU A 11 -13.67 -0.50 -11.32
CA LEU A 11 -13.01 0.69 -11.83
C LEU A 11 -12.05 0.33 -12.98
N PRO A 12 -11.97 1.15 -14.04
CA PRO A 12 -11.00 0.97 -15.11
C PRO A 12 -9.58 0.94 -14.53
N VAL A 13 -8.82 -0.12 -14.82
CA VAL A 13 -7.43 -0.21 -14.42
C VAL A 13 -6.60 0.67 -15.36
N SER A 14 -6.26 1.88 -14.90
CA SER A 14 -5.68 2.93 -15.74
C SER A 14 -4.22 2.68 -16.17
N ARG A 15 -3.49 1.76 -15.52
CA ARG A 15 -2.09 1.48 -15.83
C ARG A 15 -1.73 0.04 -15.50
N PRO A 16 -1.08 -0.74 -16.39
CA PRO A 16 -0.46 -2.02 -16.02
C PRO A 16 0.72 -1.82 -15.05
N THR A 17 0.94 -2.77 -14.14
CA THR A 17 2.11 -2.77 -13.25
C THR A 17 2.92 -3.99 -13.59
N VAL A 18 4.20 -3.78 -13.87
CA VAL A 18 5.17 -4.86 -14.11
C VAL A 18 5.91 -5.23 -12.82
N ASP A 19 5.75 -4.41 -11.79
CA ASP A 19 6.40 -4.56 -10.49
C ASP A 19 5.40 -5.08 -9.45
N VAL A 20 5.87 -6.00 -8.60
CA VAL A 20 5.11 -6.53 -7.45
C VAL A 20 5.84 -6.18 -6.15
N ASP A 21 5.15 -5.48 -5.26
CA ASP A 21 5.62 -5.21 -3.90
C ASP A 21 5.10 -6.28 -2.92
N ILE A 22 6.01 -6.91 -2.16
CA ILE A 22 5.68 -7.90 -1.12
C ILE A 22 6.20 -7.39 0.21
N VAL A 23 5.35 -7.39 1.24
CA VAL A 23 5.75 -7.08 2.62
C VAL A 23 5.66 -8.34 3.47
N LEU A 24 6.77 -8.77 4.04
CA LEU A 24 6.85 -9.98 4.85
C LEU A 24 6.49 -9.70 6.31
N HIS A 25 5.58 -10.51 6.85
CA HIS A 25 5.22 -10.47 8.27
C HIS A 25 6.13 -11.39 9.10
N ILE A 26 7.41 -11.01 9.21
CA ILE A 26 8.47 -11.83 9.80
C ILE A 26 8.15 -12.23 11.25
N GLU A 27 7.46 -11.39 12.01
CA GLU A 27 7.13 -11.67 13.42
C GLU A 27 6.18 -12.86 13.64
N THR A 28 5.41 -13.23 12.62
CA THR A 28 4.51 -14.40 12.70
C THR A 28 5.22 -15.73 12.50
N GLY A 29 6.46 -15.70 11.98
CA GLY A 29 7.19 -16.90 11.58
C GLY A 29 6.61 -17.62 10.35
N ALA A 30 5.47 -17.18 9.81
CA ALA A 30 4.82 -17.81 8.66
C ALA A 30 5.62 -17.67 7.35
N ALA A 31 6.49 -16.65 7.28
CA ALA A 31 7.42 -16.46 6.18
C ALA A 31 8.76 -15.94 6.71
N THR A 32 9.85 -16.42 6.11
CA THR A 32 11.22 -15.92 6.35
C THR A 32 11.78 -15.34 5.07
N THR A 33 12.71 -14.39 5.19
CA THR A 33 13.42 -13.84 4.02
C THR A 33 14.13 -14.94 3.23
N ALA A 34 14.73 -15.92 3.91
CA ALA A 34 15.40 -17.06 3.27
C ALA A 34 14.44 -17.94 2.45
N ALA A 35 13.27 -18.28 2.99
CA ALA A 35 12.27 -19.07 2.28
C ALA A 35 11.74 -18.35 1.04
N VAL A 36 11.47 -17.04 1.17
CA VAL A 36 11.02 -16.21 0.05
C VAL A 36 12.10 -16.10 -1.03
N SER A 37 13.37 -15.86 -0.63
CA SER A 37 14.49 -15.86 -1.58
C SER A 37 14.62 -17.20 -2.32
N ALA A 38 14.48 -18.33 -1.62
CA ALA A 38 14.57 -19.64 -2.24
C ALA A 38 13.46 -19.86 -3.29
N VAL A 39 12.23 -19.46 -2.97
CA VAL A 39 11.10 -19.53 -3.92
C VAL A 39 11.35 -18.63 -5.14
N LEU A 40 11.75 -17.38 -4.92
CA LEU A 40 12.02 -16.44 -6.00
C LEU A 40 13.17 -16.89 -6.90
N ASN A 41 14.25 -17.42 -6.31
CA ASN A 41 15.36 -18.03 -7.05
C ASN A 41 14.89 -19.23 -7.88
N GLY A 42 14.05 -20.10 -7.31
CA GLY A 42 13.46 -21.23 -8.04
C GLY A 42 12.56 -20.80 -9.21
N LEU A 43 11.96 -19.61 -9.13
CA LEU A 43 11.20 -18.99 -10.21
C LEU A 43 12.07 -18.22 -11.23
N GLY A 44 13.40 -18.23 -11.04
CA GLY A 44 14.36 -17.56 -11.93
C GLY A 44 14.52 -16.06 -11.67
N TYR A 45 14.08 -15.56 -10.51
CA TYR A 45 14.41 -14.21 -10.06
C TYR A 45 15.75 -14.21 -9.33
N THR A 46 16.53 -13.15 -9.48
CA THR A 46 17.79 -12.96 -8.75
C THR A 46 17.74 -11.68 -7.93
N LEU A 47 18.26 -11.71 -6.71
CA LEU A 47 18.39 -10.49 -5.88
C LEU A 47 19.32 -9.50 -6.59
N GLU A 48 18.86 -8.27 -6.77
CA GLU A 48 19.66 -7.18 -7.32
C GLU A 48 20.75 -6.79 -6.33
N GLU A 49 21.99 -6.81 -6.79
CA GLU A 49 23.13 -6.36 -5.99
C GLU A 49 23.22 -4.84 -6.04
N SER A 50 23.23 -4.20 -4.88
CA SER A 50 23.59 -2.77 -4.80
C SER A 50 25.11 -2.60 -4.76
N ILE A 51 25.60 -1.61 -5.51
CA ILE A 51 26.98 -1.12 -5.51
C ILE A 51 27.38 -0.62 -4.12
N SER A 52 26.45 0.04 -3.40
CA SER A 52 26.66 0.43 -2.01
C SER A 52 26.37 -0.74 -1.07
N HIS A 53 27.33 -1.07 -0.22
CA HIS A 53 27.23 -2.12 0.79
C HIS A 53 26.14 -1.82 1.84
N ASP A 54 25.93 -0.53 2.16
CA ASP A 54 24.95 -0.11 3.17
C ASP A 54 23.53 0.01 2.63
N ALA A 55 23.35 -0.10 1.31
CA ALA A 55 22.03 -0.05 0.72
C ALA A 55 21.23 -1.31 1.07
N PRO A 56 19.94 -1.16 1.44
CA PRO A 56 19.11 -2.28 1.80
C PRO A 56 18.80 -3.18 0.60
N ALA A 57 18.86 -4.50 0.83
CA ALA A 57 18.39 -5.48 -0.14
C ALA A 57 16.86 -5.52 -0.15
N HIS A 58 16.27 -5.59 -1.34
CA HIS A 58 14.81 -5.74 -1.48
C HIS A 58 14.41 -6.21 -2.88
N ARG A 59 15.11 -5.77 -3.91
CA ARG A 59 14.71 -5.98 -5.30
C ARG A 59 15.15 -7.31 -5.86
N PHE A 60 14.23 -8.05 -6.47
CA PHE A 60 14.46 -9.26 -7.24
C PHE A 60 14.08 -9.05 -8.69
N LEU A 61 14.94 -9.49 -9.62
CA LEU A 61 14.79 -9.25 -11.05
C LEU A 61 14.70 -10.55 -11.85
N ARG A 62 13.84 -10.56 -12.87
CA ARG A 62 13.77 -11.61 -13.90
C ARG A 62 13.48 -10.96 -15.26
N GLY A 63 14.52 -10.72 -16.05
CA GLY A 63 14.40 -9.94 -17.29
C GLY A 63 13.87 -8.53 -16.99
N LYS A 64 12.69 -8.18 -17.50
CA LYS A 64 12.02 -6.89 -17.26
C LYS A 64 11.06 -6.91 -16.06
N GLN A 65 10.93 -8.03 -15.36
CA GLN A 65 10.03 -8.17 -14.21
C GLN A 65 10.76 -7.87 -12.91
N GLN A 66 10.06 -7.20 -12.00
CA GLN A 66 10.60 -6.79 -10.70
C GLN A 66 9.69 -7.24 -9.57
N ILE A 67 10.29 -7.77 -8.50
CA ILE A 67 9.61 -8.02 -7.24
C ILE A 67 10.40 -7.35 -6.11
N ASP A 68 9.79 -6.38 -5.45
CA ASP A 68 10.39 -5.72 -4.29
C ASP A 68 9.89 -6.41 -3.00
N VAL A 69 10.79 -7.14 -2.34
CA VAL A 69 10.55 -7.84 -1.07
C VAL A 69 11.02 -6.97 0.09
N MET A 70 10.08 -6.58 0.93
CA MET A 70 10.29 -5.67 2.05
C MET A 70 9.86 -6.31 3.36
N VAL A 71 10.27 -5.71 4.48
CA VAL A 71 9.76 -6.06 5.81
C VAL A 71 9.05 -4.87 6.44
N ALA A 72 8.21 -5.13 7.43
CA ALA A 72 7.47 -4.11 8.14
C ALA A 72 8.39 -3.13 8.90
N ASP A 73 7.96 -1.89 9.04
CA ASP A 73 8.60 -0.89 9.89
C ASP A 73 8.43 -1.20 11.39
N HIS A 74 9.31 -0.67 12.23
CA HIS A 74 9.29 -0.82 13.71
C HIS A 74 9.55 -2.25 14.22
N LEU A 75 10.20 -3.09 13.42
CA LEU A 75 10.74 -4.36 13.94
C LEU A 75 11.80 -4.06 15.00
N PRO A 76 11.79 -4.76 16.16
CA PRO A 76 12.87 -4.68 17.12
C PRO A 76 14.22 -4.98 16.45
N PRO A 77 15.31 -4.25 16.74
CA PRO A 77 16.58 -4.41 16.03
C PRO A 77 17.11 -5.86 15.98
N ALA A 78 16.91 -6.63 17.06
CA ALA A 78 17.31 -8.04 17.15
C ALA A 78 16.47 -8.98 16.27
N LYS A 79 15.30 -8.54 15.79
CA LYS A 79 14.38 -9.31 14.94
C LYS A 79 14.44 -8.90 13.47
N ILE A 80 15.22 -7.88 13.11
CA ILE A 80 15.39 -7.49 11.71
C ILE A 80 16.18 -8.61 11.02
N PRO A 81 15.59 -9.35 10.06
CA PRO A 81 16.29 -10.44 9.38
C PRO A 81 17.32 -9.87 8.40
N THR A 82 18.04 -10.75 7.71
CA THR A 82 18.84 -10.39 6.53
C THR A 82 18.18 -10.88 5.26
N LEU A 83 18.43 -10.19 4.14
CA LEU A 83 18.04 -10.58 2.80
C LEU A 83 19.30 -10.53 1.92
N GLY A 84 19.73 -11.67 1.40
CA GLY A 84 21.01 -11.78 0.67
C GLY A 84 22.23 -11.31 1.48
N GLY A 85 22.24 -11.56 2.79
CA GLY A 85 23.31 -11.13 3.69
C GLY A 85 23.29 -9.64 4.08
N ARG A 86 22.33 -8.85 3.58
CA ARG A 86 22.19 -7.41 3.90
C ARG A 86 20.92 -7.12 4.69
N LYS A 87 20.81 -5.91 5.26
CA LYS A 87 19.56 -5.47 5.88
C LYS A 87 18.46 -5.35 4.81
N PRO A 88 17.24 -5.84 5.07
CA PRO A 88 16.12 -5.66 4.18
C PRO A 88 15.64 -4.22 4.19
N PHE A 89 14.96 -3.80 3.13
CA PHE A 89 14.24 -2.53 3.12
C PHE A 89 13.02 -2.62 4.06
N GLN A 90 12.93 -1.68 5.01
CA GLN A 90 11.77 -1.54 5.90
C GLN A 90 10.79 -0.53 5.32
N VAL A 91 9.56 -0.98 5.05
CA VAL A 91 8.55 -0.09 4.46
C VAL A 91 7.78 0.66 5.54
N SER A 92 7.81 1.99 5.45
CA SER A 92 7.05 2.86 6.35
C SER A 92 5.55 2.61 6.21
N GLY A 93 4.90 2.28 7.32
CA GLY A 93 3.49 1.89 7.35
C GLY A 93 3.24 0.41 7.06
N GLY A 94 4.28 -0.40 6.85
CA GLY A 94 4.18 -1.83 6.64
C GLY A 94 3.47 -2.55 7.78
N THR A 95 3.77 -2.22 9.04
CA THR A 95 3.14 -2.86 10.20
C THR A 95 1.62 -2.63 10.21
N GLN A 96 1.18 -1.39 9.93
CA GLN A 96 -0.24 -1.08 9.87
C GLN A 96 -0.93 -1.72 8.66
N ALA A 97 -0.24 -1.82 7.52
CA ALA A 97 -0.76 -2.47 6.32
C ALA A 97 -0.97 -3.98 6.54
N LEU A 98 -0.03 -4.66 7.19
CA LEU A 98 -0.12 -6.09 7.54
C LEU A 98 -1.27 -6.39 8.52
N GLN A 99 -1.55 -5.48 9.45
CA GLN A 99 -2.67 -5.60 10.39
C GLN A 99 -4.05 -5.36 9.75
N ARG A 100 -4.10 -4.87 8.50
CA ARG A 100 -5.32 -4.51 7.78
C ARG A 100 -5.43 -5.26 6.46
N THR A 101 -5.13 -6.54 6.46
CA THR A 101 -5.18 -7.35 5.25
C THR A 101 -6.59 -7.86 4.95
N VAL A 102 -6.86 -8.03 3.66
CA VAL A 102 -8.02 -8.73 3.11
C VAL A 102 -7.53 -9.73 2.07
N ASN A 103 -8.24 -10.84 1.93
CA ASN A 103 -7.93 -11.83 0.91
C ASN A 103 -8.59 -11.43 -0.40
N CYS A 104 -7.77 -11.13 -1.41
CA CYS A 104 -8.20 -10.96 -2.78
C CYS A 104 -8.19 -12.34 -3.44
N ARG A 105 -9.36 -12.81 -3.90
CA ARG A 105 -9.47 -13.99 -4.75
C ARG A 105 -9.29 -13.57 -6.20
N MET A 106 -8.23 -14.04 -6.84
CA MET A 106 -7.91 -13.73 -8.22
C MET A 106 -7.99 -15.01 -9.06
N THR A 107 -8.64 -14.91 -10.20
CA THR A 107 -8.66 -15.98 -11.21
C THR A 107 -7.92 -15.45 -12.44
N VAL A 108 -6.94 -16.21 -12.91
CA VAL A 108 -6.23 -15.92 -14.16
C VAL A 108 -6.66 -16.98 -15.16
N ASP A 109 -7.27 -16.56 -16.26
CA ASP A 109 -7.79 -17.45 -17.31
C ASP A 109 -8.58 -18.65 -16.76
N ASN A 110 -8.19 -19.87 -17.10
CA ASN A 110 -8.82 -21.12 -16.69
C ASN A 110 -8.16 -21.77 -15.45
N ASP A 111 -7.28 -21.05 -14.75
CA ASP A 111 -6.61 -21.59 -13.57
C ASP A 111 -7.51 -21.57 -12.33
N GLN A 112 -7.13 -22.39 -11.34
CA GLN A 112 -7.79 -22.37 -10.05
C GLN A 112 -7.61 -21.01 -9.37
N PRO A 113 -8.64 -20.49 -8.67
CA PRO A 113 -8.53 -19.20 -7.99
C PRO A 113 -7.39 -19.19 -6.97
N VAL A 114 -6.53 -18.17 -7.05
CA VAL A 114 -5.45 -17.92 -6.10
C VAL A 114 -5.93 -16.89 -5.08
N LEU A 115 -5.61 -17.11 -3.80
CA LEU A 115 -5.83 -16.14 -2.74
C LEU A 115 -4.55 -15.33 -2.49
N ILE A 116 -4.65 -14.02 -2.61
CA ILE A 116 -3.55 -13.09 -2.33
C ILE A 116 -3.98 -12.18 -1.18
N SER A 117 -3.19 -12.17 -0.11
CA SER A 117 -3.38 -11.23 0.99
C SER A 117 -2.86 -9.85 0.60
N ILE A 118 -3.73 -8.84 0.62
CA ILE A 118 -3.39 -7.45 0.30
C ILE A 118 -3.88 -6.53 1.41
N PRO A 119 -3.24 -5.36 1.63
CA PRO A 119 -3.82 -4.33 2.50
C PRO A 119 -5.21 -3.95 1.99
N ASN A 120 -6.17 -3.75 2.88
CA ASN A 120 -7.48 -3.19 2.55
C ASN A 120 -7.35 -1.76 2.01
N ALA A 121 -8.43 -1.18 1.48
CA ALA A 121 -8.38 0.14 0.82
C ALA A 121 -7.76 1.23 1.73
N LEU A 122 -8.09 1.24 3.03
CA LEU A 122 -7.50 2.17 4.00
C LEU A 122 -6.00 1.92 4.20
N GLY A 123 -5.60 0.68 4.46
CA GLY A 123 -4.21 0.29 4.65
C GLY A 123 -3.35 0.63 3.43
N ALA A 124 -3.87 0.36 2.22
CA ALA A 124 -3.24 0.71 0.96
C ALA A 124 -3.10 2.24 0.80
N LEU A 125 -4.14 3.02 1.10
CA LEU A 125 -4.11 4.47 0.99
C LEU A 125 -3.10 5.09 1.95
N VAL A 126 -3.07 4.62 3.20
CA VAL A 126 -2.08 5.03 4.20
C VAL A 126 -0.65 4.70 3.74
N LEU A 127 -0.43 3.53 3.14
CA LEU A 127 0.88 3.13 2.63
C LEU A 127 1.33 4.03 1.49
N LYS A 128 0.43 4.42 0.58
CA LYS A 128 0.72 5.42 -0.46
C LYS A 128 1.00 6.81 0.11
N GLY A 129 0.30 7.19 1.19
CA GLY A 129 0.61 8.42 1.93
C GLY A 129 1.98 8.39 2.62
N ALA A 130 2.43 7.23 3.09
CA ALA A 130 3.79 7.05 3.62
C ALA A 130 4.83 7.17 2.51
N ALA A 131 4.65 6.43 1.41
CA ALA A 131 5.54 6.46 0.26
C ALA A 131 5.64 7.86 -0.36
N TYR A 132 4.52 8.58 -0.50
CA TYR A 132 4.50 9.98 -0.95
C TYR A 132 5.37 10.91 -0.10
N ARG A 133 5.53 10.64 1.20
CA ARG A 133 6.34 11.46 2.10
C ARG A 133 7.83 11.14 2.04
N GLU A 134 8.19 9.92 1.66
CA GLU A 134 9.57 9.42 1.71
C GLU A 134 10.24 9.39 0.34
N ASP A 135 9.49 9.12 -0.73
CA ASP A 135 10.02 8.98 -2.08
C ASP A 135 10.18 10.34 -2.76
N SER A 136 11.31 11.02 -2.56
CA SER A 136 11.58 12.32 -3.18
C SER A 136 11.72 12.31 -4.70
N ARG A 137 11.90 11.13 -5.33
CA ARG A 137 12.26 10.99 -6.75
C ARG A 137 11.04 10.92 -7.66
N ASP A 138 10.01 10.18 -7.23
CA ASP A 138 8.77 10.01 -7.99
C ASP A 138 7.56 10.04 -7.06
N ARG A 139 7.30 11.22 -6.48
CA ARG A 139 6.15 11.45 -5.59
C ARG A 139 4.82 11.31 -6.33
N GLY A 140 4.80 11.65 -7.62
CA GLY A 140 3.59 11.76 -8.43
C GLY A 140 2.81 10.46 -8.54
N ARG A 141 3.51 9.33 -8.79
CA ARG A 141 2.86 8.01 -8.90
C ARG A 141 2.07 7.61 -7.65
N HIS A 142 2.51 8.05 -6.46
CA HIS A 142 1.84 7.71 -5.21
C HIS A 142 0.53 8.49 -5.03
N LEU A 143 0.44 9.69 -5.63
CA LEU A 143 -0.81 10.46 -5.69
C LEU A 143 -1.80 9.82 -6.67
N ASP A 144 -1.30 9.37 -7.82
CA ASP A 144 -2.09 8.66 -8.83
C ASP A 144 -2.71 7.37 -8.27
N ASP A 145 -1.92 6.59 -7.52
CA ASP A 145 -2.42 5.42 -6.80
C ASP A 145 -3.41 5.79 -5.68
N ALA A 146 -3.15 6.89 -4.96
CA ALA A 146 -4.00 7.34 -3.86
C ALA A 146 -5.41 7.74 -4.33
N VAL A 147 -5.53 8.45 -5.46
CA VAL A 147 -6.85 8.84 -5.99
C VAL A 147 -7.66 7.63 -6.44
N VAL A 148 -7.01 6.62 -7.05
CA VAL A 148 -7.66 5.35 -7.41
C VAL A 148 -8.15 4.62 -6.16
N LEU A 149 -7.33 4.54 -5.12
CA LEU A 149 -7.75 3.94 -3.85
C LEU A 149 -8.90 4.70 -3.21
N CYS A 150 -8.93 6.04 -3.27
CA CYS A 150 -10.04 6.84 -2.75
C CYS A 150 -11.37 6.48 -3.44
N ALA A 151 -11.35 6.23 -4.75
CA ALA A 151 -12.55 5.82 -5.50
C ALA A 151 -13.10 4.45 -5.06
N THR A 152 -12.25 3.59 -4.46
CA THR A 152 -12.65 2.26 -3.96
C THR A 152 -13.30 2.32 -2.57
N ILE A 153 -13.20 3.44 -1.86
CA ILE A 153 -13.72 3.60 -0.50
C ILE A 153 -15.21 4.00 -0.56
N ARG A 154 -16.11 3.01 -0.37
CA ARG A 154 -17.57 3.23 -0.44
C ARG A 154 -18.19 3.80 0.83
N THR A 155 -17.58 3.56 1.99
CA THR A 155 -18.07 4.01 3.30
C THR A 155 -17.03 4.88 4.02
N PRO A 156 -16.80 6.13 3.57
CA PRO A 156 -15.68 6.93 4.04
C PRO A 156 -15.75 7.30 5.53
N LEU A 157 -16.94 7.52 6.10
CA LEU A 157 -17.10 7.79 7.54
C LEU A 157 -16.67 6.59 8.40
N VAL A 158 -17.13 5.39 8.04
CA VAL A 158 -16.74 4.14 8.73
C VAL A 158 -15.23 3.91 8.58
N THR A 159 -14.70 4.13 7.38
CA THR A 159 -13.28 3.97 7.09
C THR A 159 -12.43 4.93 7.91
N ALA A 160 -12.87 6.18 8.02
CA ALA A 160 -12.18 7.19 8.78
C ALA A 160 -12.18 6.88 10.29
N ALA A 161 -13.24 6.25 10.82
CA ALA A 161 -13.30 5.81 12.21
C ALA A 161 -12.30 4.68 12.55
N GLN A 162 -11.79 3.96 11.54
CA GLN A 162 -10.79 2.89 11.70
C GLN A 162 -9.33 3.40 11.67
N MET A 163 -9.12 4.68 11.38
CA MET A 163 -7.79 5.29 11.34
C MET A 163 -7.18 5.37 12.75
N LYS A 164 -5.87 5.12 12.85
CA LYS A 164 -5.13 5.19 14.12
C LYS A 164 -3.71 5.73 13.90
N GLY A 165 -3.11 6.26 14.97
CA GLY A 165 -1.70 6.67 14.97
C GLY A 165 -1.31 7.57 13.78
N SER A 166 -0.31 7.12 13.00
CA SER A 166 0.25 7.89 11.88
C SER A 166 -0.60 7.91 10.61
N ASP A 167 -1.73 7.20 10.56
CA ASP A 167 -2.64 7.20 9.41
C ASP A 167 -3.09 8.62 9.07
N ARG A 168 -3.42 9.40 10.10
CA ARG A 168 -3.90 10.77 9.97
C ARG A 168 -2.91 11.63 9.21
N SER A 169 -1.65 11.66 9.65
CA SER A 169 -0.66 12.54 9.04
C SER A 169 -0.37 12.15 7.59
N ARG A 170 -0.39 10.85 7.28
CA ARG A 170 -0.21 10.32 5.91
C ARG A 170 -1.37 10.68 4.99
N VAL A 171 -2.62 10.52 5.44
CA VAL A 171 -3.81 10.92 4.67
C VAL A 171 -3.89 12.45 4.52
N LEU A 172 -3.56 13.22 5.56
CA LEU A 172 -3.52 14.68 5.47
C LEU A 172 -2.47 15.18 4.47
N SER A 173 -1.31 14.52 4.37
CA SER A 173 -0.31 14.86 3.35
C SER A 173 -0.87 14.68 1.94
N LEU A 174 -1.59 13.59 1.68
CA LEU A 174 -2.26 13.36 0.39
C LEU A 174 -3.35 14.40 0.13
N HIS A 175 -4.21 14.66 1.12
CA HIS A 175 -5.31 15.62 0.98
C HIS A 175 -4.83 17.04 0.69
N LYS A 176 -3.74 17.48 1.33
CA LYS A 176 -3.14 18.80 1.08
C LYS A 176 -2.64 18.93 -0.37
N GLU A 177 -1.97 17.90 -0.87
CA GLU A 177 -1.45 17.90 -2.25
C GLU A 177 -2.58 17.84 -3.28
N LEU A 178 -3.59 17.03 -3.01
CA LEU A 178 -4.74 16.80 -3.89
C LEU A 178 -5.88 17.81 -3.66
N ALA A 179 -5.63 18.91 -2.94
CA ALA A 179 -6.64 19.89 -2.58
C ALA A 179 -7.24 20.60 -3.80
N ASN A 180 -6.47 20.76 -4.88
CA ASN A 180 -6.95 21.30 -6.14
C ASN A 180 -7.76 20.22 -6.90
N PRO A 181 -9.07 20.43 -7.16
CA PRO A 181 -9.88 19.49 -7.95
C PRO A 181 -9.38 19.30 -9.39
N GLY A 182 -8.61 20.28 -9.92
CA GLY A 182 -7.95 20.21 -11.23
C GLY A 182 -6.61 19.47 -11.22
N HIS A 183 -6.17 18.91 -10.08
CA HIS A 183 -4.90 18.17 -10.00
C HIS A 183 -4.90 16.99 -11.00
N ARG A 184 -3.78 16.79 -11.71
CA ARG A 184 -3.68 15.81 -12.80
C ARG A 184 -4.09 14.39 -12.41
N SER A 185 -3.78 13.98 -11.18
CA SER A 185 -4.12 12.64 -10.69
C SER A 185 -5.63 12.39 -10.71
N TRP A 186 -6.46 13.40 -10.42
CA TRP A 186 -7.92 13.25 -10.49
C TRP A 186 -8.42 12.97 -11.92
N GLN A 187 -7.63 13.27 -12.95
CA GLN A 187 -7.96 12.97 -14.34
C GLN A 187 -7.81 11.49 -14.70
N LEU A 188 -7.21 10.67 -13.81
CA LEU A 188 -7.16 9.22 -13.97
C LEU A 188 -8.51 8.54 -13.72
N LEU A 189 -9.41 9.22 -13.04
CA LEU A 189 -10.75 8.74 -12.76
C LEU A 189 -11.74 9.30 -13.78
N ASP A 190 -12.68 8.45 -14.15
CA ASP A 190 -13.86 8.87 -14.89
C ASP A 190 -14.63 9.94 -14.09
N PRO A 191 -15.33 10.87 -14.78
CA PRO A 191 -16.04 11.96 -14.11
C PRO A 191 -17.01 11.49 -13.01
N ALA A 192 -17.62 10.31 -13.19
CA ALA A 192 -18.57 9.73 -12.23
C ALA A 192 -17.91 9.31 -10.91
N ASP A 193 -16.64 8.87 -10.93
CA ASP A 193 -15.92 8.38 -9.75
C ASP A 193 -15.13 9.49 -9.04
N ARG A 194 -14.82 10.59 -9.75
CA ARG A 194 -13.98 11.67 -9.23
C ARG A 194 -14.57 12.36 -8.01
N THR A 195 -15.86 12.71 -8.05
CA THR A 195 -16.52 13.39 -6.92
C THR A 195 -16.57 12.50 -5.67
N PRO A 196 -17.07 11.25 -5.74
CA PRO A 196 -17.02 10.32 -4.61
C PRO A 196 -15.61 10.11 -4.05
N ALA A 197 -14.59 9.97 -4.91
CA ALA A 197 -13.21 9.79 -4.48
C ALA A 197 -12.66 11.04 -3.75
N THR A 198 -12.95 12.23 -4.28
CA THR A 198 -12.56 13.50 -3.65
C THR A 198 -13.24 13.66 -2.29
N ASP A 199 -14.53 13.34 -2.20
CA ASP A 199 -15.30 13.41 -0.97
C ASP A 199 -14.80 12.40 0.06
N ALA A 200 -14.47 11.17 -0.37
CA ALA A 200 -13.86 10.18 0.50
C ALA A 200 -12.55 10.72 1.11
N LEU A 201 -11.63 11.23 0.30
CA LEU A 201 -10.37 11.79 0.80
C LEU A 201 -10.61 12.97 1.76
N ARG A 202 -11.56 13.85 1.44
CA ARG A 202 -11.94 14.98 2.30
C ARG A 202 -12.51 14.50 3.64
N ILE A 203 -13.40 13.50 3.64
CA ILE A 203 -14.00 12.94 4.86
C ILE A 203 -12.93 12.26 5.72
N LEU A 204 -12.05 11.44 5.13
CA LEU A 204 -10.96 10.80 5.87
C LEU A 204 -10.01 11.85 6.48
N ALA A 205 -9.73 12.94 5.75
CA ALA A 205 -8.95 14.06 6.27
C ALA A 205 -9.67 14.84 7.38
N ALA A 206 -10.99 15.02 7.28
CA ALA A 206 -11.81 15.83 8.18
C ALA A 206 -12.33 15.11 9.43
N ASN A 207 -12.33 13.76 9.45
CA ASN A 207 -12.89 12.94 10.55
C ASN A 207 -12.25 13.18 11.93
N HIS A 208 -11.26 14.05 12.04
CA HIS A 208 -10.70 14.51 13.31
C HIS A 208 -11.49 15.65 13.97
N SER A 209 -12.41 16.30 13.26
CA SER A 209 -13.23 17.39 13.82
C SER A 209 -14.51 16.89 14.49
N LEU A 210 -14.82 15.60 14.36
CA LEU A 210 -15.97 14.97 15.01
C LEU A 210 -15.53 14.40 16.36
N PRO A 211 -16.23 14.73 17.47
CA PRO A 211 -15.96 14.08 18.75
C PRO A 211 -16.17 12.56 18.62
N PRO A 212 -15.41 11.75 19.37
CA PRO A 212 -15.61 10.29 19.37
C PRO A 212 -17.06 9.97 19.72
N ALA A 213 -17.67 9.01 19.01
CA ALA A 213 -19.08 8.63 19.15
C ALA A 213 -19.49 8.30 20.61
N ASN A 214 -18.53 7.92 21.46
CA ASN A 214 -18.74 7.66 22.89
C ASN A 214 -19.03 8.91 23.74
N ARG A 215 -18.89 10.14 23.21
CA ARG A 215 -19.25 11.38 23.93
C ARG A 215 -20.70 11.83 23.73
N LEU A 216 -21.49 11.15 22.90
CA LEU A 216 -22.90 11.51 22.64
C LEU A 216 -23.90 10.77 23.56
N LYS A 217 -23.43 10.04 24.57
CA LYS A 217 -24.27 9.41 25.60
C LYS A 217 -24.15 10.14 26.94
N SER A 218 -24.70 11.36 26.97
CA SER A 218 -25.07 12.04 28.21
C SER A 218 -25.88 13.27 27.83
N GLY A 219 -27.19 13.04 27.70
CA GLY A 219 -28.25 14.02 27.54
C GLY A 219 -29.54 13.38 28.01
#